data_AF-A0A950W5P5-F1
#
_entry.id   AF-A0A950W5P5-F1
#
_cell.length_a   1.000
_cell.length_b   1.000
_cell.length_c   1.000
_cell.angle_alpha   90.00
_cell.angle_beta   90.00
_cell.angle_gamma   90.00
#
_symmetry.space_group_name_H-M   'P 1'
#
loop_
_entity.id
_entity.type
_entity.pdbx_description
1 polymer ?
#
loop_
_entity_poly.entity_id
_entity_poly.type
_entity_poly.pdbx_seq_one_letter_code
_entity_poly.pdbx_strand_id
1 'polypeptide(L)'
;MLENREQLEQVLRGRLGAAFARHAYGMRRWVDVFSSRIPDIGDPYLTEFVAGVVHQNARHMVLFRERASAHDVNPDLYECPPEGEVIYEQMAPLDGDDMLAYALGSLEHFADLLDAYAAVAELSDDARAIAEVRADNDGAIRRLRELAGASGEALAVAHELYRVRELAEAPLYASRR
;
A
#
# COMPACT_ATOMS: atom_id res chain seq x y z
N MET A 1 12.41 6.87 -1.84
CA MET A 1 12.81 6.80 -3.26
C MET A 1 13.09 5.34 -3.60
N LEU A 2 12.34 4.76 -4.55
CA LEU A 2 12.51 3.37 -4.98
C LEU A 2 13.86 3.19 -5.73
N GLU A 3 14.76 2.38 -5.16
CA GLU A 3 16.09 2.13 -5.76
C GLU A 3 16.03 1.46 -7.15
N ASN A 4 14.98 0.68 -7.43
CA ASN A 4 14.82 -0.08 -8.68
C ASN A 4 13.70 0.47 -9.58
N ARG A 5 13.44 1.78 -9.53
CA ARG A 5 12.29 2.40 -10.21
C ARG A 5 12.22 2.10 -11.71
N GLU A 6 13.31 2.27 -12.46
CA GLU A 6 13.31 2.05 -13.92
C GLU A 6 13.00 0.59 -14.28
N GLN A 7 13.56 -0.37 -13.53
CA GLN A 7 13.30 -1.79 -13.71
C GLN A 7 11.84 -2.13 -13.39
N LEU A 8 11.31 -1.56 -12.31
CA LEU A 8 9.91 -1.72 -11.92
C LEU A 8 8.97 -1.15 -12.99
N GLU A 9 9.22 0.07 -13.48
CA GLU A 9 8.45 0.68 -14.56
C GLU A 9 8.46 -0.20 -15.82
N GLN A 10 9.63 -0.75 -16.19
CA GLN A 10 9.74 -1.66 -17.34
C GLN A 10 8.92 -2.94 -17.15
N VAL A 11 8.93 -3.52 -15.94
CA VAL A 11 8.15 -4.73 -15.62
C VAL A 11 6.65 -4.46 -15.63
N LEU A 12 6.22 -3.25 -15.26
CA LEU A 12 4.81 -2.87 -15.11
C LEU A 12 4.12 -2.42 -16.40
N ARG A 13 4.87 -2.04 -17.45
CA ARG A 13 4.27 -1.66 -18.74
C ARG A 13 3.38 -2.78 -19.28
N GLY A 14 2.12 -2.45 -19.55
CA GLY A 14 1.09 -3.41 -19.96
C GLY A 14 0.65 -4.41 -18.89
N ARG A 15 1.03 -4.19 -17.61
CA ARG A 15 0.82 -5.13 -16.49
C ARG A 15 0.26 -4.46 -15.22
N LEU A 16 -0.25 -3.24 -15.35
CA LEU A 16 -0.85 -2.52 -14.22
C LEU A 16 -2.03 -3.28 -13.59
N GLY A 17 -2.79 -4.07 -14.37
CA GLY A 17 -3.85 -4.93 -13.84
C GLY A 17 -3.39 -5.86 -12.71
N ALA A 18 -2.21 -6.46 -12.83
CA ALA A 18 -1.64 -7.33 -11.80
C ALA A 18 -1.23 -6.55 -10.54
N ALA A 19 -0.66 -5.36 -10.71
CA ALA A 19 -0.33 -4.47 -9.60
C ALA A 19 -1.60 -4.00 -8.86
N PHE A 20 -2.67 -3.68 -9.59
CA PHE A 20 -3.94 -3.31 -8.99
C PHE A 20 -4.59 -4.47 -8.22
N ALA A 21 -4.57 -5.69 -8.76
CA ALA A 21 -5.06 -6.88 -8.06
C ALA A 21 -4.33 -7.12 -6.74
N ARG A 22 -3.00 -6.96 -6.75
CA ARG A 22 -2.17 -7.02 -5.54
C ARG A 22 -2.55 -5.95 -4.52
N HIS A 23 -2.67 -4.70 -4.95
CA HIS A 23 -3.01 -3.60 -4.03
C HIS A 23 -4.40 -3.73 -3.47
N ALA A 24 -5.37 -4.20 -4.27
CA ALA A 24 -6.68 -4.57 -3.77
C ALA A 24 -6.59 -5.61 -2.64
N TYR A 25 -5.78 -6.65 -2.80
CA TYR A 25 -5.54 -7.62 -1.75
C TYR A 25 -4.91 -6.97 -0.51
N GLY A 26 -3.83 -6.20 -0.70
CA GLY A 26 -3.11 -5.55 0.38
C GLY A 26 -3.98 -4.60 1.19
N MET A 27 -4.80 -3.78 0.52
CA MET A 27 -5.73 -2.85 1.18
C MET A 27 -6.80 -3.59 1.98
N ARG A 28 -7.30 -4.73 1.48
CA ARG A 28 -8.20 -5.60 2.26
C ARG A 28 -7.54 -6.08 3.55
N ARG A 29 -6.30 -6.56 3.47
CA ARG A 29 -5.56 -7.03 4.66
C ARG A 29 -5.32 -5.90 5.66
N TRP A 30 -4.99 -4.70 5.18
CA TRP A 30 -4.90 -3.51 6.03
C TRP A 30 -6.24 -3.19 6.73
N VAL A 31 -7.35 -3.21 5.99
CA VAL A 31 -8.69 -3.02 6.58
C VAL A 31 -8.97 -4.06 7.66
N ASP A 32 -8.73 -5.34 7.39
CA ASP A 32 -8.97 -6.43 8.35
C ASP A 32 -8.15 -6.22 9.64
N VAL A 33 -6.85 -5.96 9.49
CA VAL A 33 -5.93 -5.82 10.63
C VAL A 33 -6.28 -4.59 11.47
N PHE A 34 -6.43 -3.41 10.86
CA PHE A 34 -6.62 -2.18 11.61
C PHE A 34 -8.03 -1.99 12.13
N SER A 35 -9.07 -2.46 11.41
CA SER A 35 -10.44 -2.40 11.92
C SER A 35 -10.59 -3.16 13.23
N SER A 36 -9.90 -4.31 13.37
CA SER A 36 -9.93 -5.11 14.59
C SER A 36 -9.27 -4.44 15.79
N ARG A 37 -8.35 -3.49 15.56
CA ARG A 37 -7.58 -2.80 16.59
C ARG A 37 -8.17 -1.47 17.03
N ILE A 38 -9.07 -0.88 16.25
CA ILE A 38 -9.75 0.38 16.58
C ILE A 38 -10.27 0.41 18.03
N PRO A 39 -10.91 -0.65 18.57
CA PRO A 39 -11.39 -0.65 19.95
C PRO A 39 -10.31 -0.53 21.02
N ASP A 40 -9.07 -0.91 20.71
CA ASP A 40 -7.94 -0.93 21.64
C ASP A 40 -7.17 0.41 21.66
N ILE A 41 -7.50 1.33 20.76
CA ILE A 41 -6.87 2.66 20.68
C ILE A 41 -7.48 3.56 21.75
N GLY A 42 -6.70 3.85 22.80
CA GLY A 42 -7.12 4.68 23.93
C GLY A 42 -7.18 6.19 23.65
N ASP A 43 -6.50 6.67 22.59
CA ASP A 43 -6.53 8.08 22.17
C ASP A 43 -7.63 8.31 21.12
N PRO A 44 -8.69 9.09 21.43
CA PRO A 44 -9.78 9.36 20.49
C PRO A 44 -9.35 9.99 19.16
N TYR A 45 -8.31 10.85 19.17
CA TYR A 45 -7.83 11.49 17.94
C TYR A 45 -7.11 10.49 17.04
N LEU A 46 -6.35 9.58 17.64
CA LEU A 46 -5.70 8.49 16.93
C LEU A 46 -6.74 7.49 16.40
N THR A 47 -7.78 7.19 17.18
CA THR A 47 -8.92 6.35 16.76
C THR A 47 -9.63 6.91 15.54
N GLU A 48 -9.96 8.21 15.55
CA GLU A 48 -10.58 8.88 14.40
C GLU A 48 -9.69 8.82 13.15
N PHE A 49 -8.40 9.10 13.34
CA PHE A 49 -7.43 9.05 12.25
C PHE A 49 -7.33 7.65 11.63
N VAL A 50 -7.13 6.62 12.45
CA VAL A 50 -7.02 5.23 11.99
C VAL A 50 -8.32 4.77 11.31
N ALA A 51 -9.49 5.12 11.85
CA ALA A 51 -10.77 4.81 11.22
C ALA A 51 -10.90 5.48 9.83
N GLY A 52 -10.42 6.72 9.69
CA GLY A 52 -10.36 7.42 8.40
C GLY A 52 -9.48 6.70 7.39
N VAL A 53 -8.27 6.28 7.80
CA VAL A 53 -7.34 5.51 6.95
C VAL A 53 -7.95 4.16 6.54
N VAL A 54 -8.60 3.45 7.47
CA VAL A 54 -9.31 2.20 7.17
C VAL A 54 -10.41 2.42 6.12
N HIS A 55 -11.20 3.48 6.27
CA HIS A 55 -12.24 3.82 5.30
C HIS A 55 -11.67 4.12 3.91
N GLN A 56 -10.58 4.90 3.84
CA GLN A 56 -9.87 5.18 2.59
C GLN A 56 -9.34 3.90 1.93
N ASN A 57 -8.69 3.02 2.70
CA ASN A 57 -8.20 1.73 2.20
C ASN A 57 -9.32 0.84 1.66
N ALA A 58 -10.49 0.81 2.32
CA ALA A 58 -11.65 0.07 1.81
C ALA A 58 -12.14 0.63 0.46
N ARG A 59 -12.14 1.95 0.28
CA ARG A 59 -12.45 2.59 -1.00
C ARG A 59 -11.40 2.27 -2.07
N HIS A 60 -10.11 2.39 -1.73
CA HIS A 60 -8.99 2.10 -2.63
C HIS A 60 -8.99 0.64 -3.08
N MET A 61 -9.33 -0.28 -2.18
CA MET A 61 -9.53 -1.70 -2.49
C MET A 61 -10.52 -1.86 -3.65
N VAL A 62 -11.72 -1.28 -3.52
CA VAL A 62 -12.76 -1.37 -4.56
C VAL A 62 -12.26 -0.79 -5.88
N LEU A 63 -11.68 0.41 -5.83
CA LEU A 63 -11.16 1.10 -7.01
C LEU A 63 -10.09 0.26 -7.74
N PHE A 64 -9.10 -0.28 -7.02
CA PHE A 64 -8.08 -1.12 -7.65
C PHE A 64 -8.62 -2.47 -8.15
N ARG A 65 -9.65 -3.06 -7.51
CA ARG A 65 -10.31 -4.25 -8.06
C ARG A 65 -10.97 -3.96 -9.41
N GLU A 66 -11.65 -2.82 -9.52
CA GLU A 66 -12.28 -2.38 -10.76
C GLU A 66 -11.22 -2.12 -11.83
N ARG A 67 -10.11 -1.46 -11.48
CA ARG A 67 -9.00 -1.25 -12.42
C ARG A 67 -8.33 -2.55 -12.84
N ALA A 68 -8.09 -3.49 -11.94
CA ALA A 68 -7.56 -4.82 -12.29
C ALA A 68 -8.45 -5.53 -13.31
N SER A 69 -9.76 -5.51 -13.07
CA SER A 69 -10.75 -6.13 -13.97
C SER A 69 -10.80 -5.46 -15.34
N ALA A 70 -10.59 -4.14 -15.42
CA ALA A 70 -10.50 -3.40 -16.68
C ALA A 70 -9.27 -3.76 -17.52
N HIS A 71 -8.27 -4.44 -16.93
CA HIS A 71 -7.11 -5.02 -17.59
C HIS A 71 -7.25 -6.53 -17.78
N ASP A 72 -8.47 -7.07 -17.71
CA ASP A 72 -8.78 -8.51 -17.80
C ASP A 72 -8.11 -9.38 -16.71
N VAL A 73 -7.65 -8.77 -15.61
CA VAL A 73 -7.09 -9.47 -14.45
C VAL A 73 -8.18 -9.69 -13.41
N ASN A 74 -8.43 -10.95 -13.03
CA ASN A 74 -9.33 -11.26 -11.92
C ASN A 74 -8.64 -11.00 -10.56
N PRO A 75 -9.06 -9.97 -9.80
CA PRO A 75 -8.40 -9.62 -8.54
C PRO A 75 -8.60 -10.67 -7.44
N ASP A 76 -9.62 -11.53 -7.55
CA ASP A 76 -9.90 -12.59 -6.57
C ASP A 76 -8.99 -13.81 -6.71
N LEU A 77 -8.21 -13.89 -7.81
CA LEU A 77 -7.22 -14.94 -8.04
C LEU A 77 -5.79 -14.52 -7.64
N TYR A 78 -5.62 -13.29 -7.14
CA TYR A 78 -4.33 -12.89 -6.60
C TYR A 78 -4.05 -13.67 -5.30
N GLU A 79 -2.88 -14.29 -5.26
CA GLU A 79 -2.38 -15.00 -4.10
C GLU A 79 -1.10 -14.29 -3.65
N CYS A 80 -1.12 -13.76 -2.44
CA CYS A 80 0.04 -13.11 -1.84
C CYS A 80 1.12 -14.18 -1.56
N PRO A 81 2.38 -13.97 -1.95
CA PRO A 81 3.44 -14.89 -1.59
C PRO A 81 3.65 -14.91 -0.06
N PRO A 82 4.16 -16.01 0.52
CA PRO A 82 4.39 -16.11 1.96
C PRO A 82 5.20 -14.95 2.54
N GLU A 83 6.22 -14.49 1.82
CA GLU A 83 7.05 -13.35 2.20
C GLU A 83 6.24 -12.05 2.33
N GLY A 84 5.21 -11.88 1.49
CA GLY A 84 4.29 -10.75 1.55
C GLY A 84 3.25 -10.86 2.66
N GLU A 85 2.82 -12.07 3.02
CA GLU A 85 1.90 -12.32 4.14
C GLU A 85 2.54 -12.03 5.49
N VAL A 86 3.81 -12.42 5.67
CA VAL A 86 4.56 -12.26 6.94
C VAL A 86 4.59 -10.79 7.41
N ILE A 87 4.51 -9.82 6.49
CA ILE A 87 4.45 -8.40 6.84
C ILE A 87 3.24 -8.10 7.73
N TYR A 88 2.07 -8.67 7.43
CA TYR A 88 0.85 -8.41 8.22
C TYR A 88 0.90 -9.07 9.60
N GLU A 89 1.61 -10.20 9.73
CA GLU A 89 1.84 -10.88 11.00
C GLU A 89 2.79 -10.08 11.90
N GLN A 90 3.84 -9.49 11.31
CA GLN A 90 4.84 -8.68 12.00
C GLN A 90 4.31 -7.32 12.47
N MET A 91 3.13 -6.90 12.02
CA MET A 91 2.48 -5.69 12.49
C MET A 91 1.71 -5.90 13.80
N ALA A 92 1.41 -7.14 14.20
CA ALA A 92 0.68 -7.47 15.45
C ALA A 92 1.35 -6.99 16.77
N PRO A 93 2.68 -7.07 16.93
CA PRO A 93 3.34 -6.77 18.20
C PRO A 93 3.86 -5.32 18.36
N LEU A 94 3.73 -4.44 17.36
CA LEU A 94 4.27 -3.07 17.43
C LEU A 94 3.51 -2.23 18.48
N ASP A 95 4.25 -1.48 19.30
CA ASP A 95 3.67 -0.48 20.19
C ASP A 95 3.22 0.78 19.41
N GLY A 96 2.64 1.76 20.11
CA GLY A 96 2.04 2.92 19.48
C GLY A 96 2.99 3.71 18.58
N ASP A 97 4.17 4.07 19.08
CA ASP A 97 5.12 4.93 18.36
C ASP A 97 5.78 4.18 17.20
N ASP A 98 6.16 2.91 17.42
CA ASP A 98 6.73 2.07 16.36
C ASP A 98 5.70 1.75 15.27
N MET A 99 4.43 1.57 15.64
CA MET A 99 3.34 1.39 14.68
C MET A 99 3.10 2.65 13.84
N LEU A 100 3.16 3.85 14.45
CA LEU A 100 3.02 5.12 13.74
C LEU A 100 4.17 5.35 12.74
N ALA A 101 5.41 5.12 13.17
CA ALA A 101 6.58 5.24 12.30
C ALA A 101 6.58 4.19 11.18
N TYR A 102 6.19 2.96 11.48
CA TYR A 102 6.00 1.91 10.49
C TYR A 102 4.91 2.26 9.46
N ALA A 103 3.77 2.76 9.93
CA ALA A 103 2.66 3.18 9.06
C ALA A 103 3.10 4.33 8.15
N LEU A 104 3.82 5.32 8.68
CA LEU A 104 4.36 6.42 7.90
C LEU A 104 5.28 5.90 6.77
N GLY A 105 6.20 4.99 7.08
CA GLY A 105 7.12 4.44 6.08
C GLY A 105 6.39 3.60 5.02
N SER A 106 5.38 2.85 5.43
CA SER A 106 4.54 2.09 4.50
C SER A 106 3.83 3.01 3.49
N LEU A 107 3.28 4.14 3.96
CA LEU A 107 2.59 5.10 3.10
C LEU A 107 3.55 5.87 2.20
N GLU A 108 4.74 6.23 2.69
CA GLU A 108 5.79 6.89 1.89
C GLU A 108 6.29 5.96 0.77
N HIS A 109 6.54 4.69 1.09
CA HIS A 109 6.86 3.70 0.07
C HIS A 109 5.73 3.53 -0.96
N PHE A 110 4.48 3.46 -0.48
CA PHE A 110 3.32 3.35 -1.37
C PHE A 110 3.16 4.58 -2.28
N ALA A 111 3.48 5.78 -1.78
CA ALA A 111 3.52 7.00 -2.60
C ALA A 111 4.50 6.86 -3.77
N ASP A 112 5.72 6.36 -3.50
CA ASP A 112 6.71 6.13 -4.54
C ASP A 112 6.22 5.08 -5.58
N LEU A 113 5.50 4.04 -5.15
CA LEU A 113 4.90 3.04 -6.05
C LEU A 113 3.83 3.67 -6.94
N LEU A 114 2.96 4.51 -6.38
CA LEU A 114 1.93 5.23 -7.14
C LEU A 114 2.56 6.13 -8.21
N ASP A 115 3.71 6.76 -7.93
CA ASP A 115 4.46 7.53 -8.93
C ASP A 115 4.99 6.66 -10.07
N ALA A 116 5.49 5.46 -9.76
CA ALA A 116 5.93 4.51 -10.77
C ALA A 116 4.74 4.02 -11.63
N TYR A 117 3.58 3.80 -11.01
CA TYR A 117 2.37 3.36 -11.72
C TYR A 117 1.84 4.46 -12.64
N ALA A 118 1.81 5.70 -12.16
CA ALA A 118 1.39 6.85 -12.95
C ALA A 118 2.29 7.04 -14.18
N ALA A 119 3.61 6.80 -14.05
CA ALA A 119 4.56 6.93 -15.15
C ALA A 119 4.33 5.93 -16.30
N VAL A 120 3.67 4.79 -16.02
CA VAL A 120 3.41 3.73 -17.00
C VAL A 120 1.92 3.52 -17.29
N ALA A 121 1.05 4.37 -16.73
CA ALA A 121 -0.39 4.33 -16.96
C ALA A 121 -0.73 4.79 -18.38
N GLU A 122 -1.18 3.85 -19.21
CA GLU A 122 -1.60 4.13 -20.59
C GLU A 122 -3.08 4.52 -20.68
N LEU A 123 -3.92 4.05 -19.74
CA LEU A 123 -5.34 4.38 -19.71
C LEU A 123 -5.60 5.59 -18.81
N SER A 124 -6.42 6.53 -19.29
CA SER A 124 -6.80 7.74 -18.52
C SER A 124 -7.45 7.42 -17.18
N ASP A 125 -8.22 6.33 -17.12
CA ASP A 125 -8.88 5.90 -15.90
C ASP A 125 -7.90 5.31 -14.87
N ASP A 126 -6.80 4.67 -15.30
CA ASP A 126 -5.75 4.22 -14.38
C ASP A 126 -5.07 5.43 -13.76
N ALA A 127 -4.69 6.41 -14.58
CA ALA A 127 -4.06 7.64 -14.10
C ALA A 127 -4.97 8.39 -13.10
N ARG A 128 -6.27 8.46 -13.38
CA ARG A 128 -7.25 9.08 -12.47
C ARG A 128 -7.36 8.31 -11.15
N ALA A 129 -7.45 6.98 -11.20
CA ALA A 129 -7.53 6.15 -10.01
C ALA A 129 -6.26 6.27 -9.14
N ILE A 130 -5.09 6.22 -9.77
CA ILE A 130 -3.80 6.39 -9.10
C ILE A 130 -3.72 7.77 -8.44
N ALA A 131 -4.13 8.84 -9.13
CA ALA A 131 -4.13 10.19 -8.58
C ALA A 131 -5.06 10.36 -7.38
N GLU A 132 -6.25 9.74 -7.41
CA GLU A 132 -7.19 9.75 -6.30
C GLU A 132 -6.61 9.06 -5.05
N VAL A 133 -6.06 7.86 -5.24
CA VAL A 133 -5.40 7.10 -4.16
C VAL A 133 -4.19 7.87 -3.62
N ARG A 134 -3.42 8.51 -4.51
CA ARG A 134 -2.27 9.33 -4.12
C ARG A 134 -2.67 10.52 -3.26
N ALA A 135 -3.73 11.23 -3.62
CA ALA A 135 -4.19 12.39 -2.86
C ALA A 135 -4.60 12.00 -1.41
N ASP A 136 -5.29 10.88 -1.25
CA ASP A 136 -5.64 10.35 0.07
C ASP A 136 -4.40 9.94 0.87
N ASN A 137 -3.49 9.21 0.23
CA ASN A 137 -2.24 8.73 0.84
C ASN A 137 -1.36 9.91 1.32
N ASP A 138 -1.22 10.95 0.50
CA ASP A 138 -0.50 12.18 0.88
C ASP A 138 -1.19 12.91 2.05
N GLY A 139 -2.52 12.84 2.12
CA GLY A 139 -3.31 13.30 3.27
C GLY A 139 -2.94 12.56 4.55
N ALA A 140 -2.91 11.24 4.50
CA ALA A 140 -2.55 10.38 5.63
C ALA A 140 -1.09 10.58 6.07
N ILE A 141 -0.14 10.66 5.13
CA ILE A 141 1.28 10.95 5.41
C ILE A 141 1.43 12.26 6.18
N ARG A 142 0.79 13.33 5.71
CA ARG A 142 0.88 14.65 6.36
C ARG A 142 0.40 14.58 7.80
N ARG A 143 -0.74 13.91 8.02
CA ARG A 143 -1.32 13.77 9.35
C ARG A 143 -0.49 12.90 10.27
N LEU A 144 0.09 11.81 9.77
CA LEU A 144 1.00 10.96 10.54
C LEU A 144 2.28 11.68 10.93
N ARG A 145 2.85 12.51 10.06
CA ARG A 145 4.02 13.33 10.39
C ARG A 145 3.75 14.33 11.50
N GLU A 146 2.52 14.85 11.60
CA GLU A 146 2.10 15.71 12.72
C GLU A 146 2.00 14.92 14.05
N LEU A 147 1.68 13.63 13.99
CA LEU A 147 1.45 12.77 15.16
C LEU A 147 2.70 12.03 15.65
N ALA A 148 3.51 11.48 14.75
CA ALA A 148 4.57 10.52 15.08
C ALA A 148 5.81 11.13 15.75
N GLY A 149 5.99 12.46 15.72
CA GLY A 149 7.28 13.05 16.06
C GLY A 149 8.42 12.49 15.20
N ALA A 150 9.64 13.00 15.32
CA ALA A 150 10.75 12.54 14.48
C ALA A 150 11.33 11.21 15.00
N SER A 151 10.75 10.05 14.63
CA SER A 151 11.37 8.73 14.85
C SER A 151 11.78 8.12 13.51
N GLY A 152 13.09 8.05 13.26
CA GLY A 152 13.66 7.68 11.96
C GLY A 152 13.98 6.19 11.75
N GLU A 153 14.09 5.38 12.82
CA GLU A 153 14.57 4.00 12.72
C GLU A 153 13.47 3.02 12.27
N ALA A 154 12.29 3.06 12.91
CA ALA A 154 11.12 2.27 12.50
C ALA A 154 10.62 2.63 11.09
N LEU A 155 10.78 3.89 10.67
CA LEU A 155 10.51 4.36 9.31
C LEU A 155 11.39 3.61 8.28
N ALA A 156 12.68 3.51 8.55
CA ALA A 156 13.63 2.83 7.66
C ALA A 156 13.36 1.33 7.57
N VAL A 157 12.98 0.68 8.69
CA VAL A 157 12.60 -0.74 8.72
C VAL A 157 11.38 -1.01 7.83
N ALA A 158 10.35 -0.15 7.89
CA ALA A 158 9.18 -0.29 7.03
C ALA A 158 9.55 -0.18 5.54
N HIS A 159 10.36 0.80 5.17
CA HIS A 159 10.83 0.94 3.78
C HIS A 159 11.56 -0.30 3.27
N GLU A 160 12.42 -0.89 4.10
CA GLU A 160 13.19 -2.08 3.72
C GLU A 160 12.32 -3.32 3.55
N LEU A 161 11.35 -3.55 4.45
CA LEU A 161 10.43 -4.68 4.35
C LEU A 161 9.60 -4.63 3.06
N TYR A 162 9.09 -3.45 2.71
CA TYR A 162 8.34 -3.29 1.45
C TYR A 162 9.24 -3.39 0.23
N ARG A 163 10.50 -2.89 0.28
CA ARG A 163 11.47 -3.07 -0.81
C ARG A 163 11.75 -4.55 -1.09
N VAL A 164 11.94 -5.37 -0.04
CA VAL A 164 12.15 -6.82 -0.16
C VAL A 164 10.92 -7.50 -0.78
N ARG A 165 9.72 -7.09 -0.37
CA ARG A 165 8.47 -7.58 -0.96
C ARG A 165 8.34 -7.24 -2.44
N GLU A 166 8.63 -5.99 -2.84
CA GLU A 166 8.62 -5.60 -4.26
C GLU A 166 9.59 -6.46 -5.08
N LEU A 167 10.78 -6.76 -4.54
CA LEU A 167 11.77 -7.61 -5.21
C LEU A 167 11.27 -9.06 -5.38
N ALA A 168 10.61 -9.62 -4.37
CA ALA A 168 10.05 -10.96 -4.43
C ALA A 168 8.85 -11.06 -5.41
N GLU A 169 8.06 -9.99 -5.53
CA GLU A 169 6.85 -9.97 -6.34
C GLU A 169 7.07 -9.49 -7.78
N ALA A 170 8.13 -8.72 -8.07
CA ALA A 170 8.43 -8.25 -9.43
C ALA A 170 8.47 -9.37 -10.51
N PRO A 171 9.02 -10.57 -10.23
CA PRO A 171 8.94 -11.70 -11.16
C PRO A 171 7.51 -12.24 -11.41
N LEU A 172 6.58 -12.04 -10.46
CA LEU A 172 5.18 -12.49 -10.60
C LEU A 172 4.42 -11.64 -11.62
N TYR A 173 4.73 -10.34 -11.71
CA TYR A 173 4.20 -9.48 -12.78
C TYR A 173 4.69 -9.93 -14.17
N ALA A 174 5.85 -10.61 -14.24
CA ALA A 174 6.39 -11.11 -15.50
C ALA A 174 5.68 -12.35 -16.06
N SER A 175 5.00 -13.12 -15.20
CA SER A 175 4.55 -14.49 -15.49
C SER A 175 3.02 -14.68 -15.53
N ARG A 176 2.23 -13.75 -14.97
CA ARG A 176 0.76 -13.79 -15.06
C ARG A 176 0.29 -12.87 -16.20
N ARG A 177 -0.15 -13.46 -17.31
CA ARG A 177 -0.90 -12.79 -18.39
C ARG A 177 -2.39 -12.94 -18.15
#